data_AF-A0A318Q806-F1
#
_entry.id   AF-A0A318Q806-F1
#
_cell.length_a   1.000
_cell.length_b   1.000
_cell.length_c   1.000
_cell.angle_alpha   90.00
_cell.angle_beta   90.00
_cell.angle_gamma   90.00
#
_symmetry.space_group_name_H-M   'P 1'
#
loop_
_entity.id
_entity.type
_entity.pdbx_description
1 polymer ?
#
loop_
_entity_poly.entity_id
_entity_poly.type
_entity_poly.pdbx_seq_one_letter_code
_entity_poly.pdbx_strand_id
1 'polypeptide(L)'
;MRQRGTDMYKAMILAAAFGLSAGTCVAQTVIDASAAHVPNAQEAIRKVAGTFAQPSATRFRHLGARTVDGGAVVCGEVSPTASDSHFQQFGYVAGHDDPIVFANRPLPATIPFGEVNAWINDSVHLEDLEEMGCVPKGTYHAYSDRLNARMNSRKQYGVN
;
A
#
# COMPACT_ATOMS: atom_id res chain seq x y z
N MET A 1 54.68 21.84 -41.74
CA MET A 1 55.17 20.93 -40.67
C MET A 1 54.26 21.04 -39.47
N ARG A 2 53.82 19.90 -38.90
CA ARG A 2 53.30 19.61 -37.53
C ARG A 2 52.17 20.49 -36.95
N GLN A 3 50.95 19.98 -36.73
CA GLN A 3 50.44 19.09 -35.65
C GLN A 3 50.02 19.78 -34.34
N ARG A 4 48.71 19.61 -34.04
CA ARG A 4 48.01 19.33 -32.77
C ARG A 4 48.16 20.25 -31.55
N GLY A 5 46.99 20.60 -30.99
CA GLY A 5 46.81 21.04 -29.61
C GLY A 5 45.33 21.26 -29.32
N THR A 6 44.63 20.18 -28.96
CA THR A 6 43.30 20.18 -28.34
C THR A 6 43.40 20.65 -26.89
N ASP A 7 42.62 21.65 -26.47
CA ASP A 7 42.21 21.86 -25.06
C ASP A 7 40.95 22.75 -25.06
N MET A 8 39.74 22.20 -24.92
CA MET A 8 39.02 21.90 -23.68
C MET A 8 38.68 23.12 -22.79
N TYR A 9 37.35 23.30 -22.61
CA TYR A 9 36.64 23.90 -21.46
C TYR A 9 36.79 25.39 -21.14
N LYS A 10 35.70 26.14 -21.36
CA LYS A 10 34.93 26.82 -20.30
C LYS A 10 33.67 27.48 -20.88
N ALA A 11 32.62 26.69 -21.10
CA ALA A 11 31.27 27.22 -21.18
C ALA A 11 30.79 27.45 -19.74
N MET A 12 30.93 28.69 -19.24
CA MET A 12 30.28 29.11 -18.00
C MET A 12 28.78 29.24 -18.26
N ILE A 13 28.03 28.18 -17.98
CA ILE A 13 26.58 28.27 -17.87
C ILE A 13 26.29 28.90 -16.51
N LEU A 14 25.92 30.19 -16.55
CA LEU A 14 25.21 30.87 -15.47
C LEU A 14 23.88 30.13 -15.25
N ALA A 15 23.82 29.24 -14.26
CA ALA A 15 22.54 28.73 -13.77
C ALA A 15 21.93 29.80 -12.88
N ALA A 16 21.00 30.54 -13.46
CA ALA A 16 20.13 31.48 -12.77
C ALA A 16 19.40 30.78 -11.63
N ALA A 17 19.28 31.51 -10.52
CA ALA A 17 18.54 31.13 -9.34
C ALA A 17 17.10 30.72 -9.69
N PHE A 18 16.79 29.44 -9.54
CA PHE A 18 15.42 28.98 -9.30
C PHE A 18 15.27 28.71 -7.81
N GLY A 19 14.96 29.78 -7.08
CA GLY A 19 14.20 29.63 -5.85
C GLY A 19 12.78 29.21 -6.24
N LEU A 20 12.49 27.93 -6.10
CA LEU A 20 11.14 27.40 -6.00
C LEU A 20 11.23 26.15 -5.14
N SER A 21 10.68 26.28 -3.93
CA SER A 21 10.27 25.23 -3.00
C SER A 21 10.55 23.81 -3.50
N ALA A 22 11.68 23.25 -3.05
CA ALA A 22 11.85 21.81 -2.97
C ALA A 22 10.79 21.29 -2.00
N GLY A 23 9.56 21.08 -2.51
CA GLY A 23 8.68 20.08 -1.95
C GLY A 23 9.53 18.82 -1.90
N THR A 24 9.83 18.37 -0.68
CA THR A 24 10.51 17.11 -0.45
C THR A 24 9.76 16.05 -1.25
N CYS A 25 10.31 15.63 -2.40
CA CYS A 25 9.86 14.45 -3.10
C CYS A 25 10.22 13.28 -2.19
N VAL A 26 9.32 13.00 -1.25
CA VAL A 26 9.34 11.77 -0.47
C VAL A 26 8.98 10.66 -1.44
N ALA A 27 10.01 10.08 -2.04
CA ALA A 27 9.89 8.94 -2.93
C ALA A 27 9.33 7.76 -2.11
N GLN A 28 8.04 7.45 -2.29
CA GLN A 28 7.48 6.21 -1.77
C GLN A 28 8.26 5.04 -2.37
N THR A 29 8.69 4.11 -1.53
CA THR A 29 9.64 3.08 -1.96
C THR A 29 8.89 1.83 -2.42
N VAL A 30 8.95 1.51 -3.71
CA VAL A 30 8.53 0.20 -4.23
C VAL A 30 9.75 -0.72 -4.25
N ILE A 31 9.73 -1.77 -3.44
CA ILE A 31 10.96 -2.51 -3.09
C ILE A 31 11.31 -3.68 -4.03
N ASP A 32 10.38 -4.05 -4.89
CA ASP A 32 10.50 -5.15 -5.85
C ASP A 32 10.38 -4.70 -7.32
N ALA A 33 10.40 -3.38 -7.55
CA ALA A 33 10.21 -2.75 -8.85
C ALA A 33 8.88 -3.09 -9.58
N SER A 34 7.90 -3.69 -8.88
CA SER A 34 6.61 -4.10 -9.47
C SER A 34 5.82 -2.96 -10.12
N ALA A 35 6.00 -1.72 -9.65
CA ALA A 35 5.33 -0.54 -10.20
C ALA A 35 5.70 -0.20 -11.65
N ALA A 36 6.84 -0.67 -12.18
CA ALA A 36 7.35 -0.26 -13.49
C ALA A 36 6.41 -0.63 -14.66
N HIS A 37 5.56 -1.64 -14.49
CA HIS A 37 4.67 -2.17 -15.52
C HIS A 37 3.19 -2.09 -15.14
N VAL A 38 2.86 -1.37 -14.07
CA VAL A 38 1.50 -1.31 -13.53
C VAL A 38 0.90 0.05 -13.87
N PRO A 39 -0.11 0.11 -14.75
CA PRO A 39 -0.85 1.33 -15.03
C PRO A 39 -1.41 1.94 -13.75
N ASN A 40 -1.40 3.28 -13.66
CA ASN A 40 -1.89 4.03 -12.50
C ASN A 40 -1.20 3.70 -11.16
N ALA A 41 -0.07 2.98 -11.16
CA ALA A 41 0.65 2.62 -9.94
C ALA A 41 1.03 3.83 -9.09
N GLN A 42 1.48 4.93 -9.71
CA GLN A 42 1.88 6.14 -8.97
C GLN A 42 0.70 6.84 -8.30
N GLU A 43 -0.49 6.77 -8.91
CA GLU A 43 -1.71 7.28 -8.30
C GLU A 43 -2.10 6.42 -7.10
N ALA A 44 -2.14 5.09 -7.28
CA ALA A 44 -2.42 4.14 -6.22
C ALA A 44 -1.45 4.28 -5.04
N ILE A 45 -0.14 4.34 -5.30
CA ILE A 45 0.91 4.53 -4.29
C ILE A 45 0.67 5.81 -3.49
N ARG A 46 0.36 6.93 -4.16
CA ARG A 46 0.10 8.20 -3.46
C ARG A 46 -1.16 8.14 -2.60
N LYS A 47 -2.26 7.60 -3.14
CA LYS A 47 -3.53 7.48 -2.44
C LYS A 47 -3.39 6.55 -1.22
N VAL A 48 -2.81 5.37 -1.40
CA VAL A 48 -2.58 4.39 -0.33
C VAL A 48 -1.62 4.93 0.72
N ALA A 49 -0.50 5.55 0.32
CA ALA A 49 0.43 6.14 1.28
C ALA A 49 -0.25 7.22 2.14
N GLY A 50 -1.20 7.97 1.56
CA GLY A 50 -1.96 9.02 2.23
C GLY A 50 -2.88 8.54 3.35
N THR A 51 -3.18 7.24 3.45
CA THR A 51 -3.98 6.69 4.56
C THR A 51 -3.17 6.54 5.86
N PHE A 52 -1.85 6.59 5.77
CA PHE A 52 -0.94 6.40 6.90
C PHE A 52 -0.48 7.74 7.47
N ALA A 53 -0.19 7.76 8.78
CA ALA A 53 0.30 8.95 9.47
C ALA A 53 1.65 9.47 8.94
N GLN A 54 2.46 8.58 8.35
CA GLN A 54 3.74 8.93 7.73
C GLN A 54 3.82 8.38 6.29
N PRO A 55 3.19 9.05 5.31
CA PRO A 55 3.14 8.58 3.93
C PRO A 55 4.51 8.30 3.32
N SER A 56 5.52 9.08 3.71
CA SER A 56 6.90 8.96 3.24
C SER A 56 7.65 7.74 3.75
N ALA A 57 7.20 7.14 4.85
CA ALA A 57 7.80 5.95 5.44
C ALA A 57 7.26 4.65 4.84
N THR A 58 6.25 4.75 3.98
CA THR A 58 5.55 3.60 3.41
C THR A 58 6.40 2.87 2.36
N ARG A 59 6.29 1.55 2.36
CA ARG A 59 6.96 0.67 1.40
C ARG A 59 5.94 -0.21 0.70
N PHE A 60 6.13 -0.38 -0.60
CA PHE A 60 5.20 -1.07 -1.47
C PHE A 60 5.86 -2.27 -2.16
N ARG A 61 5.10 -3.33 -2.38
CA ARG A 61 5.52 -4.49 -3.17
C ARG A 61 4.32 -5.20 -3.80
N HIS A 62 4.60 -6.14 -4.69
CA HIS A 62 3.64 -7.00 -5.37
C HIS A 62 2.52 -6.22 -6.07
N LEU A 63 2.84 -5.07 -6.67
CA LEU A 63 1.86 -4.30 -7.41
C LEU A 63 1.41 -5.08 -8.66
N GLY A 64 0.11 -5.05 -8.92
CA GLY A 64 -0.50 -5.58 -10.12
C GLY A 64 -1.69 -4.72 -10.52
N ALA A 65 -1.97 -4.66 -11.83
CA ALA A 65 -3.21 -4.07 -12.34
C ALA A 65 -4.15 -5.17 -12.82
N ARG A 66 -5.44 -4.91 -12.68
CA ARG A 66 -6.52 -5.72 -13.25
C ARG A 66 -7.70 -4.85 -13.62
N THR A 67 -8.63 -5.42 -14.36
CA THR A 67 -9.88 -4.76 -14.71
C THR A 67 -11.03 -5.52 -14.06
N VAL A 68 -11.87 -4.81 -13.30
CA VAL A 68 -13.06 -5.34 -12.64
C VAL A 68 -14.22 -4.41 -12.99
N ASP A 69 -15.29 -4.96 -13.57
CA ASP A 69 -16.48 -4.22 -14.00
C ASP A 69 -16.18 -2.96 -14.84
N GLY A 70 -15.13 -3.02 -15.66
CA GLY A 70 -14.67 -1.91 -16.50
C GLY A 70 -13.80 -0.86 -15.77
N GLY A 71 -13.67 -0.95 -14.45
CA GLY A 71 -12.74 -0.14 -13.66
C GLY A 71 -11.32 -0.71 -13.68
N ALA A 72 -10.32 0.17 -13.78
CA ALA A 72 -8.91 -0.21 -13.64
C ALA A 72 -8.55 -0.25 -12.14
N VAL A 73 -8.23 -1.43 -11.63
CA VAL A 73 -7.89 -1.65 -10.22
C VAL A 73 -6.40 -1.95 -10.11
N VAL A 74 -5.73 -1.25 -9.20
CA VAL A 74 -4.36 -1.53 -8.77
C VAL A 74 -4.41 -2.22 -7.41
N CYS A 75 -3.83 -3.41 -7.34
CA CYS A 75 -3.70 -4.19 -6.12
C CYS A 75 -2.24 -4.26 -5.70
N GLY A 76 -1.99 -4.49 -4.42
CA GLY A 76 -0.63 -4.77 -3.97
C GLY A 76 -0.53 -4.88 -2.46
N GLU A 77 0.70 -4.73 -1.99
CA GLU A 77 1.04 -4.81 -0.57
C GLU A 77 1.74 -3.53 -0.12
N VAL A 78 1.38 -3.04 1.06
CA VAL A 78 1.95 -1.83 1.67
C VAL A 78 2.35 -2.07 3.12
N SER A 79 3.53 -1.61 3.51
CA SER A 79 3.97 -1.55 4.89
C SER A 79 3.99 -0.09 5.35
N PRO A 80 3.43 0.25 6.53
CA PRO A 80 3.31 1.63 7.01
C PRO A 80 4.66 2.25 7.40
N THR A 81 5.66 1.43 7.71
CA THR A 81 6.98 1.91 8.13
C THR A 81 8.10 1.12 7.48
N ALA A 82 9.25 1.75 7.30
CA ALA A 82 10.37 1.11 6.62
C ALA A 82 10.92 -0.13 7.35
N SER A 83 10.76 -0.17 8.66
CA SER A 83 11.18 -1.24 9.57
C SER A 83 10.17 -2.37 9.72
N ASP A 84 8.92 -2.17 9.32
CA ASP A 84 7.88 -3.16 9.52
C ASP A 84 7.97 -4.26 8.44
N SER A 85 8.11 -5.50 8.93
CA SER A 85 8.15 -6.70 8.11
C SER A 85 6.78 -7.16 7.63
N HIS A 86 5.72 -6.62 8.24
CA HIS A 86 4.34 -6.91 7.91
C HIS A 86 3.85 -5.99 6.80
N PHE A 87 3.26 -6.60 5.77
CA PHE A 87 2.67 -5.89 4.66
C PHE A 87 1.16 -6.15 4.65
N GLN A 88 0.42 -5.06 4.57
CA GLN A 88 -1.02 -4.97 4.49
C GLN A 88 -1.43 -5.08 3.02
N GLN A 89 -2.56 -5.71 2.75
CA GLN A 89 -3.08 -5.83 1.39
C GLN A 89 -3.85 -4.57 1.03
N PHE A 90 -3.69 -4.08 -0.19
CA PHE A 90 -4.47 -2.93 -0.65
C PHE A 90 -5.05 -3.14 -2.05
N GLY A 91 -6.09 -2.35 -2.32
CA GLY A 91 -6.75 -2.24 -3.61
C GLY A 91 -7.17 -0.80 -3.85
N TYR A 92 -7.03 -0.35 -5.10
CA TYR A 92 -7.34 1.00 -5.49
C TYR A 92 -7.97 1.03 -6.88
N VAL A 93 -9.14 1.64 -7.02
CA VAL A 93 -9.79 1.88 -8.31
C VAL A 93 -9.28 3.21 -8.86
N ALA A 94 -8.69 3.20 -10.07
CA ALA A 94 -8.12 4.39 -10.69
C ALA A 94 -9.15 5.52 -10.84
N GLY A 95 -8.76 6.74 -10.44
CA GLY A 95 -9.64 7.90 -10.44
C GLY A 95 -10.58 8.02 -9.23
N HIS A 96 -10.60 7.04 -8.32
CA HIS A 96 -11.32 7.16 -7.05
C HIS A 96 -10.48 7.83 -5.97
N ASP A 97 -11.13 8.29 -4.91
CA ASP A 97 -10.44 8.99 -3.82
C ASP A 97 -9.89 8.06 -2.75
N ASP A 98 -10.66 7.06 -2.37
CA ASP A 98 -10.36 6.23 -1.19
C ASP A 98 -9.82 4.86 -1.61
N PRO A 99 -8.56 4.54 -1.28
CA PRO A 99 -8.05 3.19 -1.40
C PRO A 99 -8.55 2.32 -0.24
N ILE A 100 -8.61 1.02 -0.47
CA ILE A 100 -8.94 0.04 0.56
C ILE A 100 -7.64 -0.61 1.03
N VAL A 101 -7.42 -0.62 2.33
CA VAL A 101 -6.25 -1.25 2.96
C VAL A 101 -6.76 -2.20 4.04
N PHE A 102 -6.51 -3.49 3.86
CA PHE A 102 -6.77 -4.49 4.88
C PHE A 102 -5.51 -4.69 5.70
N ALA A 103 -5.60 -4.41 7.01
CA ALA A 103 -4.43 -4.44 7.87
C ALA A 103 -3.79 -5.82 7.89
N ASN A 104 -4.55 -6.92 7.71
CA ASN A 104 -4.03 -8.29 7.72
C ASN A 104 -3.23 -8.61 9.00
N ARG A 105 -3.55 -7.95 10.11
CA ARG A 105 -2.88 -8.15 11.38
C ARG A 105 -3.15 -9.57 11.92
N PRO A 106 -2.15 -10.25 12.50
CA PRO A 106 -2.35 -11.58 13.07
C PRO A 106 -3.45 -11.59 14.13
N LEU A 107 -4.43 -12.50 13.99
CA LEU A 107 -5.50 -12.64 14.97
C LEU A 107 -4.89 -13.06 16.33
N PRO A 108 -5.14 -12.31 17.42
CA PRO A 108 -4.66 -12.68 18.74
C PRO A 108 -5.36 -13.96 19.22
N ALA A 109 -4.76 -14.65 20.19
CA ALA A 109 -5.37 -15.84 20.80
C ALA A 109 -6.75 -15.54 21.40
N THR A 110 -6.89 -14.34 21.98
CA THR A 110 -8.14 -13.78 22.52
C THR A 110 -8.26 -12.33 22.09
N ILE A 111 -9.33 -11.99 21.37
CA ILE A 111 -9.59 -10.60 20.91
C ILE A 111 -10.22 -9.82 22.05
N PRO A 112 -9.67 -8.70 22.56
CA PRO A 112 -10.30 -7.85 23.58
C PRO A 112 -11.73 -7.40 23.21
N PHE A 113 -12.66 -7.34 24.16
CA PHE A 113 -14.07 -7.00 23.87
C PHE A 113 -14.19 -5.61 23.22
N GLY A 114 -13.46 -4.63 23.73
CA GLY A 114 -13.42 -3.28 23.18
C GLY A 114 -12.84 -3.18 21.76
N GLU A 115 -12.19 -4.23 21.27
CA GLU A 115 -11.58 -4.27 19.94
C GLU A 115 -12.41 -5.06 18.92
N VAL A 116 -13.45 -5.79 19.34
CA VAL A 116 -14.25 -6.65 18.45
C VAL A 116 -14.74 -5.88 17.22
N ASN A 117 -15.30 -4.69 17.42
CA ASN A 117 -15.78 -3.86 16.33
C ASN A 117 -14.64 -3.45 15.37
N ALA A 118 -13.45 -3.18 15.88
CA ALA A 118 -12.30 -2.84 15.05
C ALA A 118 -11.79 -4.04 14.22
N TRP A 119 -11.96 -5.26 14.69
CA TRP A 119 -11.64 -6.48 13.93
C TRP A 119 -12.71 -6.79 12.86
N ILE A 120 -13.98 -6.62 13.20
CA ILE A 120 -15.08 -6.79 12.24
C ILE A 120 -14.99 -5.75 11.14
N ASN A 121 -14.79 -4.47 11.47
CA ASN A 121 -14.68 -3.40 10.48
C ASN A 121 -13.48 -3.60 9.55
N ASP A 122 -12.32 -3.99 10.09
CA ASP A 122 -11.13 -4.32 9.27
C ASP A 122 -11.41 -5.51 8.33
N SER A 123 -12.21 -6.49 8.77
CA SER A 123 -12.55 -7.64 7.93
C SER A 123 -13.40 -7.29 6.71
N VAL A 124 -14.19 -6.20 6.75
CA VAL A 124 -14.98 -5.75 5.60
C VAL A 124 -14.07 -5.33 4.45
N HIS A 125 -12.92 -4.71 4.75
CA HIS A 125 -11.93 -4.38 3.72
C HIS A 125 -11.43 -5.61 2.96
N LEU A 126 -11.40 -6.78 3.61
CA LEU A 126 -11.01 -8.02 2.94
C LEU A 126 -12.09 -8.52 1.98
N GLU A 127 -13.36 -8.30 2.29
CA GLU A 127 -14.49 -8.55 1.38
C GLU A 127 -14.40 -7.65 0.15
N ASP A 128 -14.20 -6.34 0.35
CA ASP A 128 -14.07 -5.38 -0.74
C ASP A 128 -12.84 -5.69 -1.62
N LEU A 129 -11.70 -6.07 -1.01
CA LEU A 129 -10.52 -6.51 -1.75
C LEU A 129 -10.77 -7.78 -2.55
N GLU A 130 -11.63 -8.68 -2.07
CA GLU A 130 -12.02 -9.90 -2.78
C GLU A 130 -12.92 -9.57 -3.98
N GLU A 131 -13.87 -8.65 -3.83
CA GLU A 131 -14.73 -8.16 -4.91
C GLU A 131 -13.92 -7.45 -5.99
N MET A 132 -12.94 -6.62 -5.60
CA MET A 132 -11.95 -6.03 -6.50
C MET A 132 -10.94 -7.05 -7.06
N GLY A 133 -10.98 -8.30 -6.59
CA GLY A 133 -10.06 -9.37 -6.98
C GLY A 133 -8.61 -9.17 -6.56
N CYS A 134 -8.33 -8.23 -5.65
CA CYS A 134 -7.00 -8.02 -5.09
C CYS A 134 -6.57 -9.18 -4.17
N VAL A 135 -7.51 -10.01 -3.72
CA VAL A 135 -7.26 -11.26 -3.03
C VAL A 135 -8.03 -12.42 -3.67
N PRO A 136 -7.63 -13.69 -3.44
CA PRO A 136 -8.37 -14.85 -3.94
C PRO A 136 -9.80 -14.92 -3.39
N LYS A 137 -10.73 -15.48 -4.17
CA LYS A 137 -12.10 -15.75 -3.71
C LYS A 137 -12.11 -16.69 -2.49
N GLY A 138 -12.99 -16.42 -1.53
CA GLY A 138 -13.11 -17.14 -0.27
C GLY A 138 -12.12 -16.71 0.82
N THR A 139 -11.26 -15.71 0.56
CA THR A 139 -10.30 -15.21 1.55
C THR A 139 -11.04 -14.51 2.69
N TYR A 140 -12.07 -13.72 2.38
CA TYR A 140 -12.92 -13.09 3.39
C TYR A 140 -13.62 -14.12 4.26
N HIS A 141 -14.29 -15.11 3.64
CA HIS A 141 -15.03 -16.14 4.38
C HIS A 141 -14.11 -16.92 5.33
N ALA A 142 -12.94 -17.37 4.84
CA ALA A 142 -11.95 -18.07 5.65
C ALA A 142 -11.36 -17.21 6.78
N TYR A 143 -11.25 -15.90 6.59
CA TYR A 143 -10.86 -14.98 7.66
C TYR A 143 -11.98 -14.78 8.68
N SER A 144 -13.20 -14.54 8.21
CA SER A 144 -14.40 -14.34 9.05
C SER A 144 -14.66 -15.55 9.94
N ASP A 145 -14.53 -16.78 9.43
CA ASP A 145 -14.66 -17.99 10.24
C ASP A 145 -13.61 -18.09 11.36
N ARG A 146 -12.35 -17.74 11.06
CA ARG A 146 -11.28 -17.70 12.06
C ARG A 146 -11.53 -16.61 13.11
N LEU A 147 -11.99 -15.44 12.68
CA LEU A 147 -12.36 -14.33 13.56
C LEU A 147 -13.51 -14.75 14.48
N ASN A 148 -14.57 -15.35 13.93
CA ASN A 148 -15.72 -15.89 14.66
C ASN A 148 -15.31 -16.96 15.66
N ALA A 149 -14.40 -17.87 15.32
CA ALA A 149 -13.88 -18.87 16.24
C ALA A 149 -13.15 -18.23 17.44
N ARG A 150 -12.36 -17.17 17.21
CA ARG A 150 -11.66 -16.42 18.28
C ARG A 150 -12.61 -15.57 19.14
N MET A 151 -13.71 -15.09 18.57
CA MET A 151 -14.75 -14.42 19.33
C MET A 151 -15.58 -15.41 20.16
N ASN A 152 -15.88 -16.59 19.61
CA ASN A 152 -16.66 -17.63 20.28
C ASN A 152 -15.89 -18.39 21.36
N SER A 153 -14.55 -18.48 21.29
CA SER A 153 -13.75 -19.06 22.39
C SER A 153 -14.02 -18.33 23.71
N ARG A 154 -14.34 -17.03 23.69
CA ARG A 154 -14.79 -16.28 24.88
C ARG A 154 -16.07 -16.85 25.50
N LYS A 155 -17.04 -17.29 24.70
CA LYS A 155 -18.30 -17.87 25.21
C LYS A 155 -18.03 -19.16 26.01
N GLN A 156 -16.95 -19.88 25.68
CA GLN A 156 -16.55 -21.09 26.41
C GLN A 156 -15.76 -20.81 27.69
N TYR A 157 -15.18 -19.61 27.86
CA TYR A 157 -14.32 -19.26 28.99
C TYR A 157 -14.91 -18.21 29.96
N GLY A 158 -16.17 -17.81 29.81
CA GLY A 158 -16.79 -16.92 30.80
C GLY A 158 -18.22 -16.44 30.50
N VAL A 159 -19.21 -17.27 30.85
CA VAL A 159 -20.42 -16.85 31.58
C VAL A 159 -20.93 -18.04 32.41
N ASN A 160 -20.50 -18.09 33.67
CA ASN A 160 -21.34 -18.33 34.85
C ASN A 160 -21.08 -17.15 35.78
#